data_AF-A0A519QL19-F1
#
_entry.id   AF-A0A519QL19-F1
#
_cell.length_a   1.000
_cell.length_b   1.000
_cell.length_c   1.000
_cell.angle_alpha   90.00
_cell.angle_beta   90.00
_cell.angle_gamma   90.00
#
_symmetry.space_group_name_H-M   'P 1'
#
loop_
_entity.id
_entity.type
_entity.pdbx_description
1 polymer ?
#
loop_
_entity_poly.entity_id
_entity_poly.type
_entity_poly.pdbx_seq_one_letter_code
_entity_poly.pdbx_strand_id
1 'polypeptide(L)'
;FRLANVRGVFINSALFTDIGNVWYLRENPAFPDGEFRIANLWRDLGIAVGTGVRVDFTFLKFRIDYAFKAKDPSPADPGAQNKFFYDFNVLKGTVQLGVDYPF
;
A
#
# COMPACT_ATOMS: atom_id res chain seq x y z
N PHE A 1 5.30 9.39 -13.17
CA PHE A 1 5.46 10.33 -14.29
C PHE A 1 5.80 11.73 -13.77
N ARG A 2 6.52 12.52 -14.57
CA ARG A 2 6.99 13.86 -14.21
C ARG A 2 5.87 14.88 -14.36
N LEU A 3 5.66 15.72 -13.35
CA LEU A 3 4.63 16.76 -13.35
C LEU A 3 5.19 18.13 -13.73
N ALA A 4 6.30 18.55 -13.11
CA ALA A 4 6.89 19.86 -13.35
C ALA A 4 8.39 19.89 -13.04
N ASN A 5 9.05 20.94 -13.51
CA ASN A 5 10.39 21.34 -13.07
C ASN A 5 10.39 22.84 -12.82
N VAL A 6 10.68 23.24 -11.59
CA VAL A 6 10.76 24.65 -11.18
C VAL A 6 12.16 24.91 -10.67
N ARG A 7 12.97 25.63 -11.45
CA ARG A 7 14.34 26.04 -11.07
C ARG A 7 15.23 24.88 -10.58
N GLY A 8 15.10 23.70 -11.18
CA GLY A 8 15.89 22.52 -10.83
C GLY A 8 15.27 21.64 -9.73
N VAL A 9 14.13 22.05 -9.16
CA VAL A 9 13.30 21.19 -8.30
C VAL A 9 12.34 20.40 -9.18
N PHE A 10 12.40 19.08 -9.11
CA PHE A 10 11.54 18.21 -9.89
C PHE A 10 10.34 17.76 -9.08
N ILE A 11 9.15 17.91 -9.64
CA ILE A 11 7.91 17.39 -9.06
C ILE A 11 7.50 16.18 -9.88
N ASN A 12 7.39 15.05 -9.22
CA ASN A 12 7.05 13.76 -9.81
C ASN A 12 5.80 13.20 -9.13
N SER A 13 5.05 12.39 -9.85
CA SER A 13 3.96 11.60 -9.30
C SER A 13 4.08 10.15 -9.73
N ALA A 14 3.43 9.24 -9.03
CA ALA A 14 3.35 7.84 -9.41
C ALA A 14 2.00 7.28 -8.99
N LEU A 15 1.48 6.35 -9.80
CA LEU A 15 0.46 5.41 -9.36
C LEU A 15 1.18 4.12 -8.97
N PHE A 16 0.73 3.49 -7.89
CA PHE A 16 1.33 2.26 -7.39
C PHE A 16 0.27 1.30 -6.84
N THR A 17 0.69 0.04 -6.69
CA THR A 17 -0.07 -0.98 -5.97
C THR A 17 0.88 -1.75 -5.08
N ASP A 18 0.46 -1.96 -3.84
CA ASP A 18 1.20 -2.74 -2.86
C ASP A 18 0.44 -4.05 -2.63
N ILE A 19 1.13 -5.18 -2.80
CA ILE A 19 0.54 -6.51 -2.68
C ILE A 19 1.42 -7.32 -1.75
N GLY A 20 0.83 -7.87 -0.68
CA GLY A 20 1.60 -8.67 0.26
C GLY A 20 0.77 -9.21 1.40
N ASN A 21 1.38 -10.12 2.14
CA ASN A 21 0.90 -10.62 3.42
C ASN A 21 2.10 -11.15 4.22
N VAL A 22 1.90 -11.40 5.51
CA VAL A 22 2.88 -12.04 6.40
C VAL A 22 2.28 -13.33 6.91
N TRP A 23 3.07 -14.41 6.87
CA TRP A 23 2.63 -15.75 7.29
C TRP A 23 3.57 -16.34 8.33
N TYR A 24 3.04 -17.26 9.12
CA TYR A 24 3.87 -18.12 9.96
C TYR A 24 4.53 -19.24 9.14
N LEU A 25 5.76 -19.61 9.50
CA LEU A 25 6.47 -20.74 8.89
C LEU A 25 5.98 -22.10 9.41
N ARG A 26 5.40 -22.11 10.61
CA ARG A 26 4.85 -23.29 11.28
C ARG A 26 3.49 -22.93 11.83
N GLU A 27 2.65 -23.94 12.03
CA GLU A 27 1.35 -23.75 12.65
C GLU A 27 1.46 -23.04 14.00
N ASN A 28 0.56 -22.08 14.22
CA ASN A 28 0.46 -21.34 15.47
C ASN A 28 -0.96 -21.51 16.03
N PRO A 29 -1.14 -22.16 17.20
CA PRO A 29 -2.47 -22.37 17.78
C PRO A 29 -3.26 -21.08 18.05
N ALA A 30 -2.58 -19.95 18.23
CA ALA A 30 -3.23 -18.65 18.43
C ALA A 30 -3.78 -18.05 17.11
N PHE A 31 -3.27 -18.49 15.95
CA PHE A 31 -3.66 -18.02 14.63
C PHE A 31 -3.86 -19.22 13.68
N PRO A 32 -4.99 -19.94 13.84
CA PRO A 32 -5.32 -21.06 12.96
C PRO A 32 -5.32 -20.63 11.49
N ASP A 33 -4.76 -21.45 10.61
CA ASP A 33 -4.59 -21.19 9.17
C ASP A 33 -3.74 -19.95 8.83
N GLY A 34 -2.96 -19.44 9.79
CA GLY A 34 -2.05 -18.30 9.60
C GLY A 34 -0.70 -18.66 8.97
N GLU A 35 -0.43 -19.94 8.74
CA GLU A 35 0.79 -20.39 8.07
C GLU A 35 0.72 -20.28 6.55
N PHE A 36 1.89 -20.23 5.91
CA PHE A 36 1.95 -20.12 4.46
C PHE A 36 1.44 -21.40 3.78
N ARG A 37 0.31 -21.29 3.07
CA ARG A 37 -0.22 -22.34 2.21
C ARG A 37 -0.41 -21.81 0.79
N ILE A 38 0.23 -22.43 -0.19
CA ILE A 38 0.16 -21.98 -1.59
C ILE A 38 -1.27 -21.96 -2.15
N ALA A 39 -2.13 -22.89 -1.68
CA ALA A 39 -3.55 -22.94 -2.02
C ALA A 39 -4.33 -21.69 -1.57
N ASN A 40 -3.87 -21.01 -0.52
CA ASN A 40 -4.52 -19.83 0.05
C ASN A 40 -3.88 -18.52 -0.42
N LEU A 41 -2.80 -18.54 -1.20
CA LEU A 41 -2.00 -17.37 -1.54
C LEU A 41 -2.86 -16.19 -2.02
N TRP A 42 -3.72 -16.40 -3.02
CA TRP A 42 -4.59 -15.34 -3.56
C TRP A 42 -5.63 -14.82 -2.57
N ARG A 43 -6.09 -15.68 -1.67
CA ARG A 43 -7.04 -15.31 -0.62
C ARG A 43 -6.35 -14.48 0.44
N ASP A 44 -5.16 -14.85 0.87
CA ASP A 44 -4.50 -14.21 2.02
C ASP A 44 -3.79 -12.90 1.65
N LEU A 45 -3.51 -12.63 0.37
CA LEU A 45 -2.88 -11.38 -0.06
C LEU A 45 -3.77 -10.15 0.18
N GLY A 46 -3.24 -9.17 0.90
CA GLY A 46 -3.76 -7.81 0.92
C GLY A 46 -3.29 -7.02 -0.29
N ILE A 47 -4.19 -6.21 -0.86
CA ILE A 47 -3.88 -5.35 -2.00
C ILE A 47 -4.27 -3.93 -1.66
N ALA A 48 -3.33 -3.00 -1.79
CA ALA A 48 -3.57 -1.56 -1.75
C ALA A 48 -3.29 -0.97 -3.13
N VAL A 49 -4.00 0.12 -3.43
CA VAL A 49 -3.68 0.95 -4.59
C VAL A 49 -3.55 2.38 -4.11
N GLY A 50 -2.63 3.12 -4.72
CA GLY A 50 -2.31 4.45 -4.26
C GLY A 50 -1.69 5.32 -5.33
N THR A 51 -1.53 6.57 -4.95
CA THR A 51 -0.85 7.60 -5.72
C THR A 51 0.06 8.40 -4.81
N GLY A 52 1.17 8.88 -5.35
CA GLY A 52 2.13 9.67 -4.63
C GLY A 52 2.54 10.91 -5.41
N VAL A 53 2.94 11.95 -4.68
CA VAL A 53 3.66 13.10 -5.21
C VAL A 53 4.99 13.20 -4.48
N ARG A 54 6.06 13.36 -5.26
CA ARG A 54 7.43 13.52 -4.76
C ARG A 54 8.04 14.81 -5.26
N VAL A 55 8.66 15.55 -4.36
CA VAL A 55 9.42 16.77 -4.64
C VAL A 55 10.90 16.48 -4.41
N ASP A 56 11.67 16.58 -5.47
CA ASP A 56 13.10 16.28 -5.48
C ASP A 56 13.90 17.59 -5.39
N PHE A 57 14.44 17.88 -4.21
CA PHE A 57 15.47 18.91 -4.01
C PHE A 57 16.86 18.31 -4.21
N THR A 58 17.87 19.16 -4.35
CA THR A 58 19.26 18.73 -4.59
C THR A 58 19.80 17.82 -3.47
N PHE A 59 19.41 18.07 -2.22
CA PHE A 59 19.95 17.40 -1.03
C PHE A 59 18.93 16.52 -0.29
N LEU A 60 17.66 16.53 -0.69
CA LEU A 60 16.57 15.85 0.01
C LEU A 60 15.38 15.62 -0.91
N LYS A 61 14.66 14.52 -0.72
CA LYS A 61 13.41 14.23 -1.41
C LYS A 61 12.29 14.16 -0.39
N PHE A 62 11.18 14.82 -0.69
CA PHE A 62 9.95 14.73 0.10
C PHE A 62 8.89 13.98 -0.68
N ARG A 63 8.14 13.11 -0.02
CA ARG A 63 7.02 12.38 -0.62
C ARG A 63 5.78 12.48 0.25
N ILE A 64 4.64 12.64 -0.42
CA ILE A 64 3.31 12.47 0.15
C ILE A 64 2.64 11.38 -0.66
N ASP A 65 2.28 10.29 -0.01
CA ASP A 65 1.57 9.18 -0.62
C ASP A 65 0.19 9.03 -0.03
N TYR A 66 -0.76 8.63 -0.87
CA TYR A 66 -2.11 8.34 -0.49
C TYR A 66 -2.51 6.99 -1.06
N ALA A 67 -2.98 6.08 -0.21
CA ALA A 67 -3.37 4.75 -0.61
C ALA A 67 -4.65 4.30 0.10
N PHE A 68 -5.41 3.44 -0.57
CA PHE A 68 -6.57 2.76 0.00
C PHE A 68 -6.45 1.25 -0.18
N LYS A 69 -7.03 0.51 0.74
CA LYS A 69 -7.09 -0.95 0.69
C LYS A 69 -8.06 -1.37 -0.41
N ALA A 70 -7.53 -1.85 -1.52
CA ALA A 70 -8.33 -2.37 -2.63
C ALA A 70 -8.88 -3.76 -2.33
N LYS A 71 -8.16 -4.62 -1.60
CA LYS A 71 -8.60 -5.94 -1.13
C LYS A 71 -8.08 -6.17 0.28
N ASP A 72 -8.99 -6.44 1.22
CA ASP A 72 -8.64 -6.76 2.60
C ASP A 72 -8.92 -8.25 2.88
N PRO A 73 -7.91 -9.06 3.25
CA PRO A 73 -8.09 -10.47 3.61
C PRO A 73 -8.63 -10.65 5.04
N SER A 74 -8.61 -9.61 5.87
CA SER A 74 -9.07 -9.64 7.27
C SER A 74 -9.81 -8.34 7.66
N PRO A 75 -10.90 -7.98 6.95
CA PRO A 75 -11.68 -6.79 7.29
C PRO A 75 -12.51 -7.00 8.57
N ALA A 76 -12.91 -5.89 9.19
CA ALA A 76 -13.77 -5.92 10.38
C ALA A 76 -15.17 -6.51 10.09
N ASP A 77 -15.67 -6.34 8.87
CA ASP A 77 -16.91 -6.97 8.38
C ASP A 77 -16.54 -8.29 7.65
N PRO A 78 -16.90 -9.46 8.19
CA PRO A 78 -16.60 -10.75 7.54
C PRO A 78 -17.18 -10.86 6.13
N GLY A 79 -18.30 -10.18 5.84
CA GLY A 79 -18.91 -10.15 4.51
C GLY A 79 -18.10 -9.39 3.47
N ALA A 80 -17.12 -8.59 3.91
CA ALA A 80 -16.21 -7.83 3.05
C ALA A 80 -14.96 -8.61 2.64
N GLN A 81 -14.70 -9.76 3.26
CA GLN A 81 -13.44 -10.48 3.12
C GLN A 81 -13.13 -10.76 1.63
N ASN A 82 -11.94 -10.35 1.19
CA ASN A 82 -11.45 -10.55 -0.18
C ASN A 82 -12.27 -9.92 -1.31
N LYS A 83 -13.24 -9.07 -1.00
CA LYS A 83 -13.95 -8.27 -2.01
C LYS A 83 -13.11 -7.08 -2.41
N PHE A 84 -12.99 -6.88 -3.72
CA PHE A 84 -12.29 -5.71 -4.24
C PHE A 84 -13.15 -4.45 -4.07
N PHE A 85 -12.52 -3.37 -3.61
CA PHE A 85 -13.11 -2.04 -3.44
C PHE A 85 -14.39 -2.02 -2.58
N TYR A 86 -14.48 -2.93 -1.60
CA TYR A 86 -15.60 -2.94 -0.65
C TYR A 86 -15.63 -1.64 0.16
N ASP A 87 -16.81 -1.00 0.23
CA ASP A 87 -17.01 0.31 0.88
C ASP A 87 -15.99 1.39 0.42
N PHE A 88 -15.64 1.39 -0.87
CA PHE A 88 -14.68 2.34 -1.40
C PHE A 88 -15.10 3.79 -1.14
N ASN A 89 -14.26 4.48 -0.37
CA ASN A 89 -14.42 5.88 -0.06
C ASN A 89 -13.06 6.57 -0.18
N VAL A 90 -12.98 7.53 -1.10
CA VAL A 90 -11.77 8.34 -1.37
C VAL A 90 -11.30 9.19 -0.19
N LEU A 91 -12.04 9.29 0.90
CA LEU A 91 -11.64 9.98 2.13
C LEU A 91 -11.12 9.03 3.22
N LYS A 92 -11.33 7.71 3.09
CA LYS A 92 -10.94 6.69 4.09
C LYS A 92 -9.57 6.06 3.83
N GLY A 93 -8.78 6.60 2.90
CA GLY A 93 -7.42 6.13 2.66
C GLY A 93 -6.43 6.60 3.71
N THR A 94 -5.20 6.13 3.59
CA THR A 94 -4.08 6.46 4.48
C THR A 94 -3.13 7.40 3.77
N VAL A 95 -2.72 8.47 4.45
CA VAL A 95 -1.68 9.38 4.00
C VAL A 95 -0.36 8.99 4.66
N GLN A 96 0.71 8.96 3.88
CA GLN A 96 2.07 8.75 4.37
C GLN A 96 2.98 9.91 3.94
N LEU A 97 3.84 10.35 4.85
CA LEU A 97 4.90 11.32 4.59
C LEU A 97 6.24 10.59 4.62
N GLY A 98 7.07 10.86 3.63
CA GLY A 98 8.44 10.34 3.57
C GLY A 98 9.45 11.44 3.29
N VAL A 99 10.63 11.28 3.87
CA VAL A 99 11.76 12.19 3.75
C VAL A 99 13.00 11.35 3.50
N ASP A 100 13.57 11.46 2.31
CA ASP A 100 14.67 10.62 1.86
C ASP A 100 15.91 11.46 1.56
N TYR A 101 17.08 11.01 2.01
CA TYR A 101 18.36 11.55 1.56
C TYR A 101 18.77 10.89 0.23
N PRO A 102 19.20 11.64 -0.79
CA PRO A 102 19.67 11.06 -2.04
C PRO A 102 20.99 10.31 -1.82
N PHE A 103 20.97 8.98 -2.00
CA PHE A 103 22.17 8.16 -2.18
C PHE A 103 22.68 8.24 -3.62
#